data_AF-A0A523S9Z9-F1
#
_entry.id   AF-A0A523S9Z9-F1
#
_cell.length_a   1.000
_cell.length_b   1.000
_cell.length_c   1.000
_cell.angle_alpha   90.00
_cell.angle_beta   90.00
_cell.angle_gamma   90.00
#
_symmetry.space_group_name_H-M   'P 1'
#
loop_
_entity.id
_entity.type
_entity.pdbx_description
1 polymer ?
#
loop_
_entity_poly.entity_id
_entity_poly.type
_entity_poly.pdbx_seq_one_letter_code
_entity_poly.pdbx_strand_id
1 'polypeptide(L)'
;MKQMGITTTVPIEVLMAAGYTPLDLNNMFIGSSERERLVNIAERAGFPQNCCTWIKGIYGVCMEYGMRTILCVTSGDCSNTIMLMEVLKLKGLDVLPFAYPDQPDVDLMQRALETLAERLGTTLARAEEVRRELEEARRLALELDELTWKGGMVSGLENHLSLVATSDFGGDYREYERRLEELLSQAR
;
A
#
# COMPACT_ATOMS: atom_id res chain seq x y z
N MET A 1 -10.78 8.92 10.46
CA MET A 1 -9.53 8.15 10.62
C MET A 1 -8.38 8.95 10.02
N LYS A 2 -7.14 8.75 10.48
CA LYS A 2 -5.97 9.43 9.91
C LYS A 2 -5.52 8.67 8.67
N GLN A 3 -5.30 9.34 7.54
CA GLN A 3 -4.78 8.68 6.33
C GLN A 3 -3.26 8.52 6.44
N MET A 4 -2.74 7.39 5.98
CA MET A 4 -1.31 7.14 5.85
C MET A 4 -1.02 6.59 4.45
N GLY A 5 -0.22 7.30 3.68
CA GLY A 5 0.25 6.80 2.39
C GLY A 5 1.27 5.68 2.59
N ILE A 6 1.19 4.61 1.81
CA ILE A 6 2.19 3.53 1.79
C ILE A 6 2.84 3.48 0.41
N THR A 7 4.16 3.28 0.37
CA THR A 7 4.91 3.23 -0.90
C THR A 7 4.92 1.86 -1.56
N THR A 8 4.46 0.82 -0.85
CA THR A 8 4.38 -0.58 -1.29
C THR A 8 3.60 -1.36 -0.23
N THR A 9 3.49 -2.68 -0.38
CA THR A 9 2.90 -3.57 0.62
C THR A 9 3.67 -3.48 1.94
N VAL A 10 2.94 -3.30 3.03
CA VAL A 10 3.47 -3.16 4.40
C VAL A 10 2.71 -4.08 5.35
N PRO A 11 3.15 -4.25 6.61
CA PRO A 11 2.35 -4.87 7.67
C PRO A 11 1.13 -4.01 8.02
N ILE A 12 0.15 -3.99 7.12
CA ILE A 12 -0.98 -3.06 7.09
C ILE A 12 -1.84 -3.14 8.35
N GLU A 13 -1.90 -4.32 8.97
CA GLU A 13 -2.58 -4.58 10.22
C GLU A 13 -2.07 -3.69 11.35
N VAL A 14 -0.76 -3.40 11.38
CA VAL A 14 -0.17 -2.53 12.40
C VAL A 14 -0.67 -1.09 12.22
N LEU A 15 -0.82 -0.63 10.98
CA LEU A 15 -1.30 0.72 10.66
C LEU A 15 -2.78 0.85 11.03
N MET A 16 -3.59 -0.12 10.62
CA MET A 16 -5.03 -0.17 10.93
C MET A 16 -5.27 -0.28 12.44
N ALA A 17 -4.49 -1.10 13.16
CA ALA A 17 -4.55 -1.22 14.61
C ALA A 17 -4.14 0.07 15.35
N ALA A 18 -3.38 0.95 14.71
CA ALA A 18 -3.07 2.29 15.19
C ALA A 18 -4.13 3.35 14.78
N GLY A 19 -5.22 2.93 14.11
CA GLY A 19 -6.32 3.80 13.68
C GLY A 19 -6.05 4.58 12.40
N TYR A 20 -5.04 4.18 11.62
CA TYR A 20 -4.81 4.74 10.29
C TYR A 20 -5.66 4.05 9.23
N THR A 21 -6.01 4.80 8.19
CA THR A 21 -6.50 4.29 6.92
C THR A 21 -5.33 4.29 5.93
N PRO A 22 -4.75 3.12 5.63
CA PRO A 22 -3.66 2.98 4.66
C PRO A 22 -4.17 3.27 3.25
N LEU A 23 -3.36 3.95 2.44
CA LEU A 23 -3.65 4.24 1.03
C LEU A 23 -2.39 3.96 0.21
N ASP A 24 -2.46 3.03 -0.74
CA ASP A 24 -1.34 2.69 -1.61
C ASP A 24 -1.14 3.77 -2.66
N LEU A 25 -0.03 4.48 -2.52
CA LEU A 25 0.29 5.61 -3.39
C LEU A 25 0.58 5.18 -4.83
N ASN A 26 0.96 3.91 -5.05
CA ASN A 26 1.09 3.35 -6.40
C ASN A 26 -0.28 3.19 -7.04
N ASN A 27 -1.24 2.58 -6.32
CA ASN A 27 -2.60 2.40 -6.81
C ASN A 27 -3.27 3.76 -7.10
N MET A 28 -3.10 4.73 -6.20
CA MET A 28 -3.59 6.10 -6.41
C MET A 28 -2.97 6.75 -7.66
N PHE A 29 -1.67 6.55 -7.88
CA PHE A 29 -0.97 7.11 -9.03
C PHE A 29 -1.42 6.47 -10.35
N ILE A 30 -1.27 5.15 -10.48
CA ILE A 30 -1.51 4.47 -11.77
C ILE A 30 -2.99 4.42 -12.14
N GLY A 31 -3.86 4.32 -11.12
CA GLY A 31 -5.30 4.36 -11.27
C GLY A 31 -5.85 5.74 -11.63
N SER A 32 -5.06 6.81 -11.44
CA SER A 32 -5.49 8.17 -11.78
C SER A 32 -5.60 8.35 -13.31
N SER A 33 -6.68 9.01 -13.73
CA SER A 33 -6.84 9.51 -15.11
C SER A 33 -5.88 10.66 -15.41
N GLU A 34 -5.32 11.32 -14.39
CA GLU A 34 -4.40 12.44 -14.49
C GLU A 34 -2.92 12.03 -14.23
N ARG A 35 -2.58 10.76 -14.45
CA ARG A 35 -1.24 10.22 -14.21
C ARG A 35 -0.09 11.02 -14.83
N GLU A 36 -0.26 11.55 -16.04
CA GLU A 36 0.75 12.41 -16.69
C GLU A 36 0.95 13.73 -15.93
N ARG A 37 -0.15 14.33 -15.44
CA ARG A 37 -0.10 15.54 -14.63
C ARG A 37 0.63 15.28 -13.31
N LEU A 38 0.38 14.14 -12.66
CA LEU A 38 1.06 13.76 -11.42
C LEU A 38 2.58 13.62 -11.61
N VAL A 39 3.03 13.02 -12.71
CA VAL A 39 4.47 12.97 -13.07
C VAL A 39 5.02 14.38 -13.29
N ASN A 40 4.30 15.23 -14.01
CA ASN A 40 4.72 16.61 -14.30
C ASN A 40 4.90 17.46 -13.03
N ILE A 41 4.14 17.19 -11.96
CA ILE A 41 4.33 17.86 -10.65
C ILE A 41 5.74 17.60 -10.11
N ALA A 42 6.22 16.34 -10.17
CA ALA A 42 7.55 15.98 -9.73
C ALA A 42 8.65 16.59 -10.61
N GLU A 43 8.50 16.53 -11.94
CA GLU A 43 9.50 17.08 -12.87
C GLU A 43 9.64 18.60 -12.70
N ARG A 44 8.53 19.32 -12.50
CA ARG A 44 8.56 20.76 -12.17
C ARG A 44 9.17 21.06 -10.81
N ALA A 45 9.11 20.10 -9.87
CA ALA A 45 9.78 20.19 -8.58
C ALA A 45 11.28 19.83 -8.64
N GLY A 46 11.81 19.50 -9.82
CA GLY A 46 13.23 19.24 -10.06
C GLY A 46 13.62 17.77 -10.13
N PHE A 47 12.66 16.83 -10.18
CA PHE A 47 12.98 15.42 -10.39
C PHE A 47 13.57 15.21 -11.79
N PRO A 48 14.67 14.46 -11.94
CA PRO A 48 15.25 14.15 -13.24
C PRO A 48 14.26 13.39 -14.14
N GLN A 49 14.26 13.67 -15.45
CA GLN A 49 13.38 12.99 -16.40
C GLN A 49 13.61 11.47 -16.43
N ASN A 50 14.86 11.03 -16.26
CA ASN A 50 15.25 9.62 -16.18
C ASN A 50 15.01 8.97 -14.81
N CYS A 51 14.43 9.68 -13.84
CA CYS A 51 13.99 9.09 -12.57
C CYS A 51 12.80 8.14 -12.80
N CYS A 52 12.66 7.13 -11.94
CA CYS A 52 11.55 6.18 -11.97
C CYS A 52 10.19 6.92 -11.97
N THR A 53 9.34 6.60 -12.95
CA THR A 53 8.02 7.22 -13.09
C THR A 53 7.12 6.96 -11.88
N TRP A 54 7.22 5.80 -11.22
CA TRP A 54 6.48 5.52 -9.99
C TRP A 54 6.85 6.51 -8.88
N ILE A 55 8.13 6.81 -8.70
CA ILE A 55 8.59 7.76 -7.67
C ILE A 55 8.09 9.17 -7.97
N LYS A 56 8.16 9.58 -9.24
CA LYS A 56 7.59 10.86 -9.70
C LYS A 56 6.07 10.91 -9.46
N GLY A 57 5.38 9.83 -9.77
CA GLY A 57 3.95 9.67 -9.57
C GLY A 57 3.53 9.74 -8.11
N ILE A 58 4.19 8.98 -7.23
CA ILE A 58 3.97 8.99 -5.78
C ILE A 58 4.20 10.39 -5.20
N TYR A 59 5.29 11.05 -5.59
CA TYR A 59 5.51 12.45 -5.20
C TYR A 59 4.34 13.34 -5.64
N GLY A 60 3.92 13.21 -6.90
CA GLY A 60 2.77 13.92 -7.45
C GLY A 60 1.49 13.70 -6.64
N VAL A 61 1.18 12.44 -6.31
CA VAL A 61 0.03 12.07 -5.45
C VAL A 61 0.13 12.74 -4.10
N CYS A 62 1.28 12.69 -3.44
CA CYS A 62 1.46 13.30 -2.13
C CYS A 62 1.18 14.81 -2.16
N MET A 63 1.68 15.51 -3.19
CA MET A 63 1.52 16.95 -3.32
C MET A 63 0.09 17.34 -3.72
N GLU A 64 -0.50 16.64 -4.70
CA GLU A 64 -1.82 16.96 -5.25
C GLU A 64 -2.94 16.70 -4.24
N TYR A 65 -2.89 15.54 -3.56
CA TYR A 65 -3.94 15.13 -2.62
C TYR A 65 -3.64 15.49 -1.17
N GLY A 66 -2.56 16.22 -0.91
CA GLY A 66 -2.22 16.73 0.43
C GLY A 66 -1.92 15.63 1.46
N MET A 67 -1.29 14.53 1.03
CA MET A 67 -0.89 13.46 1.93
C MET A 67 0.19 13.95 2.90
N ARG A 68 -0.05 13.79 4.20
CA ARG A 68 0.85 14.34 5.24
C ARG A 68 1.72 13.30 5.90
N THR A 69 1.20 12.09 6.08
CA THR A 69 1.90 11.00 6.78
C THR A 69 2.12 9.85 5.81
N ILE A 70 3.36 9.41 5.68
CA ILE A 70 3.77 8.40 4.69
C ILE A 70 4.68 7.37 5.33
N LEU A 71 4.36 6.09 5.14
CA LEU A 71 5.23 4.96 5.44
C LEU A 71 6.06 4.62 4.20
N CYS A 72 7.36 4.94 4.24
CA CYS A 72 8.29 4.66 3.16
C CYS A 72 9.07 3.38 3.44
N VAL A 73 8.93 2.38 2.58
CA VAL A 73 9.70 1.14 2.66
C VAL A 73 11.09 1.35 2.06
N THR A 74 12.13 1.26 2.89
CA THR A 74 13.53 1.59 2.53
C THR A 74 14.39 0.36 2.23
N SER A 75 13.90 -0.85 2.52
CA SER A 75 14.53 -2.14 2.23
C SER A 75 13.46 -3.17 1.91
N GLY A 76 13.75 -4.10 1.01
CA GLY A 76 12.79 -5.10 0.50
C GLY A 76 11.99 -4.63 -0.72
N ASP A 77 12.27 -3.43 -1.23
CA ASP A 77 11.66 -2.85 -2.43
C ASP A 77 12.66 -1.93 -3.17
N CYS A 78 12.20 -1.02 -4.03
CA CYS A 78 13.02 -0.11 -4.81
C CYS A 78 13.87 0.85 -3.95
N SER A 79 15.18 0.92 -4.24
CA SER A 79 16.12 1.84 -3.57
C SER A 79 15.79 3.33 -3.78
N ASN A 80 15.06 3.67 -4.85
CA ASN A 80 14.65 5.06 -5.10
C ASN A 80 13.65 5.58 -4.04
N THR A 81 13.01 4.72 -3.25
CA THR A 81 12.15 5.13 -2.14
C THR A 81 12.91 5.90 -1.07
N ILE A 82 14.22 5.64 -0.89
CA ILE A 82 15.08 6.41 0.03
C ILE A 82 15.18 7.87 -0.45
N MET A 83 15.42 8.09 -1.74
CA MET A 83 15.48 9.44 -2.31
C MET A 83 14.14 10.16 -2.15
N LEU A 84 13.03 9.47 -2.48
CA LEU A 84 11.69 10.03 -2.32
C LEU A 84 11.41 10.43 -0.87
N MET A 85 11.73 9.56 0.09
CA MET A 85 11.57 9.83 1.52
C MET A 85 12.29 11.12 1.92
N GLU A 86 13.54 11.30 1.52
CA GLU A 86 14.31 12.49 1.89
C GLU A 86 13.72 13.77 1.26
N VAL A 87 13.24 13.69 0.01
CA VAL A 87 12.53 14.82 -0.62
C VAL A 87 11.23 15.14 0.11
N LEU A 88 10.43 14.15 0.49
CA LEU A 88 9.16 14.36 1.20
C LEU A 88 9.40 14.98 2.59
N LYS A 89 10.44 14.54 3.32
CA LYS A 89 10.85 15.18 4.58
C LYS A 89 11.24 16.64 4.39
N LEU A 90 12.01 16.96 3.34
CA LEU A 90 12.38 18.35 3.02
C LEU A 90 11.15 19.22 2.68
N LYS A 91 10.07 18.61 2.19
CA LYS A 91 8.77 19.27 1.97
C LYS A 91 7.92 19.39 3.25
N GLY A 92 8.42 18.91 4.39
CA GLY A 92 7.75 19.01 5.69
C GLY A 92 6.67 17.94 5.93
N LEU A 93 6.68 16.86 5.16
CA LEU A 93 5.77 15.73 5.39
C LEU A 93 6.32 14.84 6.51
N ASP A 94 5.41 14.21 7.26
CA ASP A 94 5.73 13.25 8.30
C ASP A 94 6.01 11.89 7.67
N VAL A 95 7.29 11.57 7.52
CA VAL A 95 7.72 10.34 6.84
C VAL A 95 8.31 9.35 7.83
N LEU A 96 7.68 8.18 7.87
CA LEU A 96 8.06 7.04 8.67
C LEU A 96 8.82 6.04 7.79
N PRO A 97 10.12 5.79 8.01
CA PRO A 97 10.81 4.70 7.35
C PRO A 97 10.41 3.34 7.93
N PHE A 98 10.31 2.34 7.06
CA PHE A 98 10.19 0.92 7.43
C PHE A 98 11.15 0.09 6.58
N ALA A 99 11.85 -0.87 7.18
CA ALA A 99 12.81 -1.72 6.47
C ALA A 99 12.49 -3.18 6.75
N TYR A 100 12.26 -3.95 5.70
CA TYR A 100 12.27 -5.41 5.80
C TYR A 100 13.72 -5.91 5.99
N PRO A 101 13.91 -7.04 6.70
CA PRO A 101 15.18 -7.74 6.74
C PRO A 101 15.72 -8.01 5.33
N ASP A 102 17.03 -7.91 5.14
CA ASP A 102 17.71 -8.17 3.87
C ASP A 102 17.74 -9.65 3.50
N GLN A 103 17.58 -10.53 4.49
CA GLN A 103 17.44 -11.98 4.32
C GLN A 103 16.30 -12.50 5.19
N PRO A 104 15.71 -13.68 4.87
CA PRO A 104 14.67 -14.28 5.70
C PRO A 104 15.18 -14.55 7.13
N ASP A 105 14.72 -13.73 8.08
CA ASP A 105 15.06 -13.83 9.49
C ASP A 105 13.83 -13.45 10.33
N VAL A 106 13.33 -14.42 11.09
CA VAL A 106 12.10 -14.28 11.88
C VAL A 106 12.30 -13.31 13.04
N ASP A 107 13.46 -13.33 13.69
CA ASP A 107 13.75 -12.49 14.86
C ASP A 107 13.90 -11.02 14.44
N LEU A 108 14.59 -10.77 13.32
CA LEU A 108 14.70 -9.41 12.75
C LEU A 108 13.34 -8.88 12.28
N MET A 109 12.53 -9.72 11.63
CA MET A 109 11.18 -9.33 11.21
C MET A 109 10.30 -9.00 12.41
N GLN A 110 10.33 -9.83 13.46
CA GLN A 110 9.59 -9.60 14.70
C GLN A 110 9.95 -8.25 15.33
N ARG A 111 11.25 -7.94 15.46
CA ARG A 111 11.71 -6.65 16.00
C ARG A 111 11.29 -5.46 15.14
N ALA A 112 11.30 -5.62 13.81
CA ALA A 112 10.84 -4.58 12.88
C ALA A 112 9.34 -4.29 13.08
N LEU A 113 8.53 -5.33 13.27
CA LEU A 113 7.10 -5.19 13.58
C LEU A 113 6.86 -4.53 14.93
N GLU A 114 7.58 -4.95 15.98
CA GLU A 114 7.48 -4.37 17.33
C GLU A 114 7.84 -2.88 17.32
N THR A 115 8.93 -2.52 16.63
CA THR A 115 9.37 -1.12 16.48
C THR A 115 8.34 -0.29 15.73
N LEU A 116 7.74 -0.84 14.67
CA LEU A 116 6.69 -0.16 13.92
C LEU A 116 5.44 0.07 14.79
N ALA A 117 5.01 -0.97 15.53
CA ALA A 117 3.86 -0.90 16.41
C ALA A 117 4.05 0.14 17.52
N GLU A 118 5.20 0.12 18.19
CA GLU A 118 5.55 1.10 19.24
C GLU A 118 5.52 2.53 18.69
N ARG A 119 6.15 2.76 17.54
CA ARG A 119 6.22 4.08 16.92
C ARG A 119 4.86 4.61 16.48
N LEU A 120 3.94 3.73 16.10
CA LEU A 120 2.57 4.08 15.75
C LEU A 120 1.61 4.12 16.96
N GLY A 121 2.08 3.75 18.15
CA GLY A 121 1.29 3.76 19.38
C GLY A 121 0.28 2.62 19.48
N THR A 122 0.60 1.45 18.92
CA THR A 122 -0.23 0.23 18.99
C THR A 122 0.60 -0.98 19.47
N THR A 123 0.03 -2.18 19.40
CA THR A 123 0.70 -3.44 19.78
C THR A 123 0.50 -4.52 18.73
N LEU A 124 1.39 -5.50 18.70
CA LEU A 124 1.23 -6.67 17.82
C LEU A 124 0.01 -7.52 18.16
N ALA A 125 -0.42 -7.53 19.43
CA ALA A 125 -1.66 -8.20 19.81
C ALA A 125 -2.89 -7.54 19.15
N ARG A 126 -2.92 -6.20 19.08
CA ARG A 126 -3.97 -5.46 18.36
C ARG A 126 -3.87 -5.65 16.85
N ALA A 127 -2.65 -5.65 16.29
CA ALA A 127 -2.44 -5.95 14.87
C ALA A 127 -2.93 -7.37 14.51
N GLU A 128 -2.71 -8.35 15.38
CA GLU A 128 -3.18 -9.72 15.20
C GLU A 128 -4.72 -9.82 15.22
N GLU A 129 -5.41 -8.98 15.99
CA GLU A 129 -6.88 -8.89 15.91
C GLU A 129 -7.34 -8.35 14.55
N VAL A 130 -6.70 -7.29 14.06
CA VAL A 130 -6.98 -6.75 12.72
C VAL A 130 -6.67 -7.79 11.64
N ARG A 131 -5.59 -8.56 11.78
CA ARG A 131 -5.26 -9.65 10.84
C ARG A 131 -6.44 -10.60 10.65
N ARG A 132 -7.10 -10.98 11.75
CA ARG A 132 -8.28 -11.85 11.74
C ARG A 132 -9.48 -11.19 11.07
N GLU A 133 -9.66 -9.89 11.27
CA GLU A 133 -10.71 -9.13 10.56
C GLU A 133 -10.49 -9.10 9.04
N LEU A 134 -9.24 -9.18 8.58
CA LEU A 134 -8.87 -9.19 7.16
C LEU A 134 -8.83 -10.59 6.53
N GLU A 135 -9.01 -11.67 7.32
CA GLU A 135 -8.88 -13.05 6.82
C GLU A 135 -9.88 -13.34 5.70
N GLU A 136 -11.13 -12.90 5.84
CA GLU A 136 -12.17 -13.18 4.85
C GLU A 136 -11.90 -12.46 3.52
N ALA A 137 -11.60 -11.16 3.57
CA ALA A 137 -11.19 -10.39 2.40
C ALA A 137 -10.01 -11.05 1.65
N ARG A 138 -9.01 -11.57 2.37
CA ARG A 138 -7.86 -12.28 1.77
C ARG A 138 -8.24 -13.63 1.21
N ARG A 139 -9.12 -14.38 1.89
CA ARG A 139 -9.64 -15.67 1.42
C ARG A 139 -10.38 -15.50 0.10
N LEU A 140 -11.25 -14.49 -0.01
CA LEU A 140 -11.99 -14.19 -1.23
C LEU A 140 -11.05 -13.78 -2.38
N ALA A 141 -9.99 -13.02 -2.08
CA ALA A 141 -9.00 -12.63 -3.08
C ALA A 141 -8.26 -13.85 -3.65
N LEU A 142 -7.89 -14.81 -2.80
CA LEU A 142 -7.27 -16.07 -3.23
C LEU A 142 -8.24 -16.94 -4.05
N GLU A 143 -9.51 -16.97 -3.66
CA GLU A 143 -10.54 -17.69 -4.41
C GLU A 143 -10.73 -17.10 -5.82
N LEU A 144 -10.75 -15.76 -5.92
CA LEU A 144 -10.83 -15.06 -7.20
C LEU A 144 -9.66 -15.41 -8.12
N ASP A 145 -8.44 -15.41 -7.59
CA ASP A 145 -7.25 -15.78 -8.36
C ASP A 145 -7.35 -17.23 -8.86
N GLU A 146 -7.78 -18.15 -8.00
CA GLU A 146 -7.99 -19.55 -8.36
C GLU A 146 -9.03 -19.73 -9.48
N LEU A 147 -10.19 -19.05 -9.39
CA LEU A 147 -11.22 -19.11 -10.43
C LEU A 147 -10.75 -18.49 -11.76
N THR A 148 -9.86 -17.51 -11.71
CA THR A 148 -9.26 -16.90 -12.90
C THR A 148 -8.44 -17.93 -13.67
N TRP A 149 -7.48 -18.60 -13.03
CA TRP A 149 -6.53 -19.46 -13.73
C TRP A 149 -7.01 -20.91 -13.91
N LYS A 150 -7.80 -21.47 -12.97
CA LYS A 150 -8.38 -22.83 -13.11
C LYS A 150 -9.69 -22.82 -13.88
N GLY A 151 -10.57 -21.86 -13.56
CA GLY A 151 -11.94 -21.83 -14.04
C GLY A 151 -12.12 -21.06 -15.33
N GLY A 152 -11.28 -20.06 -15.60
CA GLY A 152 -11.50 -19.10 -16.69
C GLY A 152 -12.77 -18.26 -16.51
N MET A 153 -13.28 -18.17 -15.28
CA MET A 153 -14.58 -17.54 -14.96
C MET A 153 -14.46 -16.05 -14.65
N VAL A 154 -13.25 -15.58 -14.36
CA VAL A 154 -12.93 -14.18 -14.05
C VAL A 154 -11.91 -13.69 -15.05
N SER A 155 -12.06 -12.46 -15.55
CA SER A 155 -11.10 -11.92 -16.51
C SER A 155 -9.77 -11.57 -15.83
N GLY A 156 -8.66 -11.63 -16.59
CA GLY A 156 -7.36 -11.24 -16.07
C GLY A 156 -7.29 -9.79 -15.59
N LEU A 157 -8.11 -8.89 -16.15
CA LEU A 157 -8.19 -7.50 -15.72
C LEU A 157 -8.89 -7.38 -14.35
N GLU A 158 -10.03 -8.04 -14.17
CA GLU A 158 -10.76 -8.06 -12.89
C GLU A 158 -9.92 -8.69 -11.79
N ASN A 159 -9.24 -9.80 -12.11
CA ASN A 159 -8.30 -10.44 -11.18
C ASN A 159 -7.17 -9.48 -10.81
N HIS A 160 -6.51 -8.89 -11.79
CA HIS A 160 -5.39 -7.97 -11.55
C HIS A 160 -5.80 -6.81 -10.64
N LEU A 161 -6.90 -6.11 -10.97
CA LEU A 161 -7.40 -4.97 -10.19
C LEU A 161 -7.78 -5.37 -8.75
N SER A 162 -8.35 -6.55 -8.57
CA SER A 162 -8.73 -7.06 -7.25
C SER A 162 -7.50 -7.41 -6.42
N LEU A 163 -6.53 -8.11 -7.00
CA LEU A 163 -5.32 -8.53 -6.29
C LEU A 163 -4.41 -7.35 -5.94
N VAL A 164 -4.20 -6.38 -6.83
CA VAL A 164 -3.37 -5.20 -6.49
C VAL A 164 -4.01 -4.32 -5.42
N ALA A 165 -5.35 -4.35 -5.30
CA ALA A 165 -6.04 -3.64 -4.22
C ALA A 165 -5.84 -4.30 -2.84
N THR A 166 -5.28 -5.51 -2.74
CA THR A 166 -4.98 -6.14 -1.43
C THR A 166 -3.90 -5.40 -0.63
N SER A 167 -3.14 -4.49 -1.26
CA SER A 167 -2.11 -3.70 -0.58
C SER A 167 -2.69 -2.68 0.41
N ASP A 168 -3.89 -2.15 0.15
CA ASP A 168 -4.57 -1.16 0.99
C ASP A 168 -6.08 -1.40 1.16
N PHE A 169 -6.63 -2.44 0.53
CA PHE A 169 -8.05 -2.75 0.41
C PHE A 169 -8.90 -1.57 -0.11
N GLY A 170 -8.30 -0.69 -0.91
CA GLY A 170 -8.93 0.55 -1.36
C GLY A 170 -9.30 1.51 -0.22
N GLY A 171 -8.67 1.37 0.95
CA GLY A 171 -8.94 2.15 2.16
C GLY A 171 -10.17 1.70 2.96
N ASP A 172 -10.93 0.70 2.49
CA ASP A 172 -12.06 0.10 3.21
C ASP A 172 -12.16 -1.39 2.90
N TYR A 173 -11.62 -2.21 3.81
CA TYR A 173 -11.61 -3.66 3.65
C TYR A 173 -13.00 -4.30 3.61
N ARG A 174 -14.02 -3.66 4.21
CA ARG A 174 -15.39 -4.19 4.20
C ARG A 174 -16.06 -3.93 2.87
N GLU A 175 -15.81 -2.78 2.26
CA GLU A 175 -16.26 -2.50 0.89
C GLU A 175 -15.52 -3.38 -0.12
N TYR A 176 -14.21 -3.56 0.06
CA TYR A 176 -13.42 -4.50 -0.75
C TYR A 176 -13.97 -5.93 -0.67
N GLU A 177 -14.27 -6.42 0.54
CA GLU A 177 -14.86 -7.74 0.78
C GLU A 177 -16.19 -7.89 0.03
N ARG A 178 -17.14 -6.96 0.23
CA ARG A 178 -18.43 -6.96 -0.48
C ARG A 178 -18.28 -7.04 -2.00
N ARG A 179 -17.37 -6.25 -2.57
CA ARG A 179 -17.11 -6.23 -4.01
C ARG A 179 -16.59 -7.57 -4.53
N LEU A 180 -15.73 -8.24 -3.75
CA LEU A 180 -15.27 -9.59 -4.11
C LEU A 180 -16.38 -10.62 -4.02
N GLU A 181 -17.23 -10.57 -2.99
CA GLU A 181 -18.38 -11.47 -2.87
C GLU A 181 -19.32 -11.33 -4.07
N GLU A 182 -19.61 -10.10 -4.49
CA GLU A 182 -20.43 -9.82 -5.67
C GLU A 182 -19.80 -10.40 -6.94
N LEU A 183 -18.50 -10.19 -7.15
CA LEU A 183 -17.77 -10.71 -8.32
C LEU A 183 -17.76 -12.25 -8.33
N LEU A 184 -17.49 -12.88 -7.19
CA LEU A 184 -17.50 -14.34 -7.05
C LEU A 184 -18.89 -14.93 -7.23
N SER A 185 -19.95 -14.24 -6.80
CA SER A 185 -21.32 -14.69 -7.00
C SER A 185 -21.76 -14.72 -8.47
N GLN A 186 -21.14 -13.90 -9.31
CA GLN A 186 -21.39 -13.87 -10.76
C GLN A 186 -20.55 -14.90 -11.51
N ALA A 187 -19.41 -15.30 -10.95
CA ALA A 187 -18.46 -16.25 -11.54
C ALA A 187 -18.73 -17.72 -11.17
N ARG A 188 -19.59 -17.97 -10.17
CA ARG A 188 -20.06 -19.30 -9.74
C ARG A 188 -21.38 -19.66 -10.45
#